data_AF-A0A7C4IZ04-F1
#
_entry.id   AF-A0A7C4IZ04-F1
#
_cell.length_a   1.000
_cell.length_b   1.000
_cell.length_c   1.000
_cell.angle_alpha   90.00
_cell.angle_beta   90.00
_cell.angle_gamma   90.00
#
_symmetry.space_group_name_H-M   'P 1'
#
loop_
_entity.id
_entity.type
_entity.pdbx_description
1 polymer ?
#
loop_
_entity_poly.entity_id
_entity_poly.type
_entity_poly.pdbx_seq_one_letter_code
_entity_poly.pdbx_strand_id
1 'polypeptide(L)'
;MSRGKGHLPIRTCVSCGAKRTKKELLRFVLDPQGQRVSDETGRRSGRGVYVCKASSCVERFMRRGGSETRFRASREGGRRAG
;
A
#
# COMPACT_ATOMS: atom_id res chain seq x y z
N MET A 1 -17.91 -3.69 13.65
CA MET A 1 -16.67 -2.88 13.79
C MET A 1 -17.05 -1.41 13.73
N SER A 2 -17.51 -0.87 14.86
CA SER A 2 -18.21 0.41 14.97
C SER A 2 -17.29 1.62 14.81
N ARG A 3 -17.88 2.66 14.23
CA ARG A 3 -17.33 3.95 13.82
C ARG A 3 -16.75 4.72 15.02
N GLY A 4 -15.42 4.77 15.12
CA GLY A 4 -14.72 5.64 16.07
C GLY A 4 -14.80 7.11 15.65
N LYS A 5 -15.14 7.99 16.60
CA LYS A 5 -15.25 9.44 16.42
C LYS A 5 -13.91 10.02 15.94
N GLY A 6 -13.94 10.67 14.77
CA GLY A 6 -13.17 11.88 14.48
C GLY A 6 -11.73 11.81 13.97
N HIS A 7 -10.98 10.71 14.07
CA HIS A 7 -9.61 10.70 13.53
C HIS A 7 -9.56 10.19 12.09
N LEU A 8 -9.38 11.09 11.12
CA LEU A 8 -9.11 10.70 9.74
C LEU A 8 -7.74 10.00 9.69
N PRO A 9 -7.67 8.72 9.33
CA PRO A 9 -6.39 8.03 9.28
C PRO A 9 -5.48 8.68 8.24
N ILE A 10 -4.37 9.23 8.72
CA ILE A 10 -3.29 9.72 7.88
C ILE A 10 -2.42 8.54 7.47
N ARG A 11 -1.99 8.58 6.21
CA ARG A 11 -1.15 7.58 5.56
C ARG A 11 -0.04 8.28 4.78
N THR A 12 1.05 7.57 4.56
CA THR A 12 2.21 8.11 3.84
C THR A 12 2.24 7.56 2.43
N CYS A 13 2.36 8.44 1.44
CA CYS A 13 2.58 8.05 0.05
C CYS A 13 3.96 7.43 -0.10
N VAL A 14 4.05 6.20 -0.61
CA VAL A 14 5.34 5.51 -0.76
C VAL A 14 6.20 6.06 -1.90
N SER A 15 5.62 6.85 -2.81
CA SER A 15 6.32 7.47 -3.94
C SER A 15 6.99 8.80 -3.60
N CYS A 16 6.30 9.67 -2.86
CA CYS A 16 6.78 11.01 -2.52
C CYS A 16 7.02 11.26 -1.03
N GLY A 17 6.61 10.34 -0.14
CA GLY A 17 6.77 10.49 1.31
C GLY A 17 5.76 11.44 1.97
N ALA A 18 4.86 12.07 1.22
CA ALA A 18 3.87 12.98 1.79
C ALA A 18 2.84 12.25 2.66
N LYS A 19 2.49 12.84 3.80
CA LYS A 19 1.40 12.42 4.66
C LYS A 19 0.08 13.01 4.15
N ARG A 20 -0.92 12.17 3.91
CA ARG A 20 -2.24 12.56 3.41
C ARG A 20 -3.33 11.74 4.09
N THR A 21 -4.57 12.19 4.01
CA THR A 21 -5.70 11.41 4.51
C THR A 21 -5.88 10.14 3.66
N LYS A 22 -6.39 9.05 4.26
CA LYS A 22 -6.68 7.80 3.55
C LYS A 22 -7.52 8.01 2.28
N LYS A 23 -8.42 9.00 2.26
CA LYS A 23 -9.31 9.30 1.12
C LYS A 23 -8.58 9.92 -0.08
N GLU A 24 -7.43 10.55 0.14
CA GLU A 24 -6.61 11.18 -0.89
C GLU A 24 -5.60 10.23 -1.54
N LEU A 25 -5.46 9.02 -1.00
CA LEU A 25 -4.49 8.03 -1.46
C LEU A 25 -5.20 6.82 -2.08
N LEU A 26 -4.58 6.26 -3.11
CA LEU A 26 -4.90 4.96 -3.69
C LEU A 26 -4.16 3.87 -2.91
N ARG A 27 -4.87 2.79 -2.56
CA ARG A 27 -4.24 1.60 -2.00
C ARG A 27 -3.90 0.65 -3.16
N PHE A 28 -2.67 0.17 -3.17
CA PHE A 28 -2.24 -0.95 -4.01
C PHE A 28 -1.91 -2.14 -3.12
N VAL A 29 -2.22 -3.34 -3.56
CA VAL A 29 -1.86 -4.63 -2.94
C VAL A 29 -1.05 -5.46 -3.95
N LEU A 30 -0.26 -6.41 -3.46
CA LEU A 30 0.28 -7.48 -4.31
C LEU A 30 -0.70 -8.65 -4.29
N ASP A 31 -1.03 -9.15 -5.47
CA ASP A 31 -1.73 -10.42 -5.60
C ASP A 31 -0.77 -11.61 -5.37
N PRO A 32 -1.27 -12.85 -5.28
CA PRO A 32 -0.43 -14.04 -5.11
C PRO A 32 0.58 -14.26 -6.25
N GLN A 33 0.36 -13.66 -7.42
CA GLN A 33 1.23 -13.71 -8.60
C GLN A 33 2.28 -12.58 -8.61
N GLY A 34 2.34 -11.78 -7.53
CA GLY A 34 3.28 -10.66 -7.40
C GLY A 34 2.93 -9.44 -8.22
N GLN A 35 1.71 -9.36 -8.77
CA GLN A 35 1.25 -8.21 -9.55
C GLN A 35 0.65 -7.14 -8.64
N ARG A 36 0.89 -5.88 -9.01
CA ARG A 36 0.36 -4.71 -8.31
C ARG A 36 -1.09 -4.50 -8.74
N VAL A 37 -2.03 -4.61 -7.80
CA VAL A 37 -3.46 -4.40 -8.07
C VAL A 37 -3.99 -3.27 -7.20
N SER A 38 -4.80 -2.39 -7.77
CA SER A 38 -5.51 -1.37 -6.99
C SER A 38 -6.58 -2.02 -6.10
N ASP A 39 -6.70 -1.53 -4.87
CA ASP A 39 -7.74 -1.93 -3.93
C ASP A 39 -8.40 -0.73 -3.28
N GLU A 40 -9.37 -0.15 -3.98
CA GLU A 40 -10.16 0.97 -3.47
C GLU A 40 -11.10 0.55 -2.33
N THR A 41 -11.48 -0.72 -2.30
CA THR A 41 -12.40 -1.27 -1.27
C THR A 41 -11.71 -1.44 0.07
N GLY A 42 -10.39 -1.59 0.08
CA GLY A 42 -9.61 -1.93 1.28
C GLY A 42 -9.89 -3.35 1.79
N ARG A 43 -10.59 -4.19 1.02
CA ARG A 43 -11.00 -5.54 1.40
C ARG A 43 -10.03 -6.61 0.92
N ARG A 44 -9.14 -6.30 -0.02
CA ARG A 44 -8.19 -7.30 -0.54
C ARG A 44 -7.17 -7.67 0.54
N SER A 45 -7.05 -8.97 0.76
CA SER A 45 -6.04 -9.60 1.60
C SER A 45 -4.64 -9.33 1.04
N GLY A 46 -3.66 -9.19 1.93
CA GLY A 46 -2.27 -8.90 1.56
C GLY A 46 -1.80 -7.52 2.01
N ARG A 47 -0.48 -7.31 1.96
CA ARG A 47 0.12 -6.04 2.35
C ARG A 47 -0.26 -4.97 1.33
N GLY A 48 -0.82 -3.88 1.84
CA GLY A 48 -1.16 -2.72 1.03
C GLY A 48 -0.17 -1.57 1.22
N VAL A 49 0.11 -0.85 0.15
CA VAL A 49 0.82 0.44 0.19
C VAL A 49 -0.09 1.54 -0.32
N TYR A 50 0.18 2.78 0.09
CA TYR A 50 -0.60 3.94 -0.32
C TYR A 50 0.21 4.84 -1.25
N VAL A 51 -0.43 5.33 -2.30
CA VAL A 51 0.16 6.22 -3.32
C VAL A 51 -0.80 7.39 -3.56
N CYS A 52 -0.29 8.60 -3.79
CA CYS A 52 -1.14 9.74 -4.12
C CYS A 52 -1.93 9.49 -5.41
N LYS A 53 -3.12 10.08 -5.52
CA LYS A 53 -3.93 10.09 -6.75
C LYS A 53 -3.28 10.86 -7.92
N ALA A 54 -2.26 11.67 -7.65
CA ALA A 54 -1.53 12.40 -8.67
C ALA A 54 -0.81 11.44 -9.64
N SER A 55 -0.96 11.67 -10.94
CA SER A 55 -0.33 10.87 -12.01
C SER A 55 1.18 10.74 -11.80
N SER A 56 1.87 11.80 -11.41
CA SER A 56 3.32 11.78 -11.11
C SER A 56 3.70 10.75 -10.03
N CYS A 57 2.87 10.55 -9.00
CA CYS A 57 3.12 9.57 -7.94
C CYS A 57 2.80 8.14 -8.39
N VAL A 58 1.74 7.98 -9.19
CA VAL A 58 1.34 6.70 -9.78
C VAL A 58 2.37 6.24 -10.81
N GLU A 59 2.77 7.10 -11.75
CA GLU A 59 3.82 6.84 -12.72
C GLU A 59 5.15 6.53 -12.03
N ARG A 60 5.54 7.29 -11.00
CA ARG A 60 6.75 6.99 -10.24
C ARG A 60 6.66 5.63 -9.54
N PHE A 61 5.48 5.25 -9.05
CA PHE A 61 5.21 3.95 -8.43
C PHE A 61 5.23 2.80 -9.45
N MET A 62 4.72 3.02 -10.66
CA MET A 62 4.67 2.02 -11.73
C MET A 62 6.03 1.86 -12.43
N ARG A 63 6.69 2.98 -12.78
CA ARG A 63 7.94 3.07 -13.55
C ARG A 63 9.18 2.72 -12.76
N ARG A 64 9.26 3.12 -11.48
CA ARG A 64 10.25 2.48 -10.61
C ARG A 64 9.80 1.03 -10.55
N GLY A 65 10.61 0.09 -11.04
CA GLY A 65 10.50 -1.33 -10.75
C GLY A 65 10.70 -1.64 -9.26
N GLY A 66 10.17 -0.79 -8.39
CA GLY A 66 10.18 -0.86 -6.93
C GLY A 66 9.10 -1.84 -6.50
N SER A 67 9.31 -3.12 -6.76
CA SER A 67 10.08 -4.01 -5.89
C SER A 67 9.22 -4.36 -4.69
N GLU A 68 8.95 -5.64 -4.51
CA GLU A 68 8.37 -6.25 -3.30
C GLU A 68 8.85 -5.58 -2.01
N THR A 69 10.05 -4.98 -1.99
CA THR A 69 10.62 -4.11 -0.97
C THR A 69 9.71 -3.01 -0.38
N ARG A 70 8.82 -2.35 -1.15
CA ARG A 70 7.85 -1.39 -0.54
C ARG A 70 6.66 -2.09 0.11
N PHE A 71 6.30 -3.24 -0.46
CA PHE A 71 5.34 -4.19 0.09
C PHE A 71 5.95 -5.13 1.16
N ARG A 72 7.25 -5.03 1.48
CA ARG A 72 7.92 -5.92 2.45
C ARG A 72 7.48 -5.63 3.88
N ALA A 73 6.58 -6.46 4.40
CA ALA A 73 6.52 -6.76 5.83
C ALA A 73 7.87 -7.28 6.28
N SER A 74 8.21 -7.02 7.54
CA SER A 74 9.33 -7.65 8.24
C SER A 74 9.48 -9.09 7.75
N ARG A 75 10.66 -9.48 7.27
CA ARG A 75 10.96 -10.88 7.03
C ARG A 75 10.93 -11.57 8.39
N GLU A 76 9.77 -12.04 8.83
CA GLU A 76 9.63 -13.01 9.92
C GLU A 76 8.28 -13.71 9.77
N GLY A 77 8.29 -14.67 8.87
CA GLY A 77 7.26 -15.68 8.64
C GLY A 77 7.84 -16.78 7.75
N GLY A 78 9.16 -17.01 7.86
CA GLY A 78 9.84 -18.12 7.23
C GLY A 78 9.73 -19.31 8.16
N ARG A 79 8.92 -20.29 7.76
CA ARG A 79 8.97 -21.66 8.26
C ARG A 79 10.44 -22.09 8.37
N ARG A 80 10.94 -22.39 9.56
CA ARG A 80 12.05 -23.34 9.70
C ARG A 80 11.40 -24.72 9.67
N ALA A 81 11.36 -25.31 8.48
CA ALA A 81 11.40 -26.76 8.39
C ALA A 81 12.87 -27.13 8.62
N GLY A 82 13.10 -27.96 9.63
CA GLY A 82 14.40 -28.43 10.09
C GLY A 82 14.16 -29.20 11.37
#